data_AF-A0A2S7UC96-F1
#
_entry.id   AF-A0A2S7UC96-F1
#
_cell.length_a   1.000
_cell.length_b   1.000
_cell.length_c   1.000
_cell.angle_alpha   90.00
_cell.angle_beta   90.00
_cell.angle_gamma   90.00
#
_symmetry.space_group_name_H-M   'P 1'
#
loop_
_entity.id
_entity.type
_entity.pdbx_description
1 polymer ?
#
loop_
_entity_poly.entity_id
_entity_poly.type
_entity_poly.pdbx_seq_one_letter_code
_entity_poly.pdbx_strand_id
1 'polypeptide(L)'
;MAIGQEKNEINDWDKIVIGDAYGGWSHFDNKYQVKKDDLLLTAINKPDSIFKKVDSKLISELINLLNNPSDSRDNPLSFFGKDSLWLNQNAEQLWIEYKNDRKATKEIYSIAINTIKDIKKANRVAWTIQGSHWTDDYPVVYVHLIKENDTLSLSTNGQYPYMLPWNFKGQKVYNHRVSEIISDLLPDIVQSNKQRLSGNNFNHHFIKKIYRAYIEDKENYIETRNKYSSTFKLLEKEFEIKKAEITDMSSIEWGGNWGRPCLEMSLKDSTISKNIEFYTIFGTNKLLNSPKNIIYKKDKLIELLEENPVYKYTLSCESCLGEIHWVKSQSLSKEAEKSFKEDLADNGIDKNKYKGKYGDAIFYELTEYRNSKRSFSRWIFLKDGTLILWQLRGNYLMNLPESFVENQGYICKEIEPKKITMPNIGYK
;
A
#
# COMPACT_ATOMS: atom_id res chain seq x y z
N MET A 1 -28.67 36.73 13.47
CA MET A 1 -27.87 37.19 14.63
C MET A 1 -26.55 36.44 14.54
N ALA A 2 -25.54 37.07 13.95
CA ALA A 2 -24.23 36.47 13.74
C ALA A 2 -23.43 36.59 15.04
N ILE A 3 -23.18 35.45 15.70
CA ILE A 3 -22.29 35.40 16.85
C ILE A 3 -20.87 35.44 16.28
N GLY A 4 -20.16 36.52 16.60
CA GLY A 4 -18.79 36.74 16.17
C GLY A 4 -17.90 35.60 16.65
N GLN A 5 -17.21 34.95 15.71
CA GLN A 5 -15.99 34.24 16.03
C GLN A 5 -14.94 35.30 16.34
N GLU A 6 -14.72 35.60 17.62
CA GLU A 6 -13.52 36.31 18.03
C GLU A 6 -12.30 35.56 17.50
N LYS A 7 -11.55 36.22 16.61
CA LYS A 7 -10.19 35.80 16.27
C LYS A 7 -9.34 35.99 17.52
N ASN A 8 -9.30 34.99 18.39
CA ASN A 8 -8.28 34.91 19.44
C ASN A 8 -6.93 34.61 18.77
N GLU A 9 -6.30 35.68 18.29
CA GLU A 9 -4.89 35.72 17.89
C GLU A 9 -4.03 35.50 19.13
N ILE A 10 -3.18 34.48 19.07
CA ILE A 10 -2.22 34.15 20.12
C ILE A 10 -1.08 35.14 19.98
N ASN A 11 -1.00 36.15 20.82
CA ASN A 11 0.12 37.09 20.79
C ASN A 11 0.86 37.16 22.14
N ASP A 12 0.33 36.49 23.17
CA ASP A 12 0.90 36.52 24.51
C ASP A 12 0.91 35.12 25.16
N TRP A 13 1.95 34.83 25.93
CA TRP A 13 2.21 33.56 26.62
C TRP A 13 3.14 33.82 27.80
N ASP A 14 3.07 32.99 28.84
CA ASP A 14 3.99 33.06 30.00
C ASP A 14 4.96 31.88 29.99
N LYS A 15 4.47 30.70 29.60
CA LYS A 15 5.24 29.46 29.55
C LYS A 15 4.81 28.55 28.39
N ILE A 16 5.78 27.88 27.79
CA ILE A 16 5.56 26.77 26.87
C ILE A 16 5.91 25.47 27.58
N VAL A 17 5.04 24.47 27.48
CA VAL A 17 5.31 23.09 27.94
C VAL A 17 5.35 22.18 26.72
N ILE A 18 6.38 21.35 26.60
CA ILE A 18 6.53 20.37 25.53
C ILE A 18 6.59 18.99 26.17
N GLY A 19 5.63 18.13 25.82
CA GLY A 19 5.68 16.70 26.12
C GLY A 19 6.11 15.92 24.89
N ASP A 20 7.03 14.99 25.10
CA ASP A 20 7.61 14.15 24.08
C ASP A 20 7.68 12.72 24.60
N ALA A 21 6.81 11.86 24.08
CA ALA A 21 6.59 10.52 24.59
C ALA A 21 6.56 9.47 23.48
N TYR A 22 6.84 8.23 23.87
CA TYR A 22 6.77 7.09 22.99
C TYR A 22 6.39 5.83 23.78
N GLY A 23 5.42 5.08 23.26
CA GLY A 23 4.96 3.82 23.83
C GLY A 23 5.04 2.68 22.84
N GLY A 24 6.23 2.18 22.52
CA GLY A 24 6.45 1.03 21.63
C GLY A 24 7.57 0.13 22.13
N TRP A 25 8.52 -0.21 21.25
CA TRP A 25 9.66 -1.07 21.60
C TRP A 25 10.64 -0.45 22.61
N SER A 26 10.63 0.88 22.72
CA SER A 26 11.26 1.63 23.79
C SER A 26 10.20 2.51 24.46
N HIS A 27 10.50 2.97 25.67
CA HIS A 27 9.59 3.83 26.43
C HIS A 27 10.33 5.07 26.92
N PHE A 28 9.76 6.23 26.63
CA PHE A 28 10.17 7.50 27.24
C PHE A 28 8.95 8.41 27.40
N ASP A 29 8.98 9.25 28.43
CA ASP A 29 8.01 10.33 28.68
C ASP A 29 8.80 11.57 29.16
N ASN A 30 9.22 12.39 28.20
CA ASN A 30 9.99 13.59 28.45
C ASN A 30 9.08 14.81 28.56
N LYS A 31 9.36 15.68 29.54
CA LYS A 31 8.59 16.92 29.75
C LYS A 31 9.52 18.11 29.95
N TYR A 32 9.40 19.09 29.06
CA TYR A 32 10.21 20.29 29.03
C TYR A 32 9.35 21.54 29.20
N GLN A 33 9.98 22.61 29.65
CA GLN A 33 9.37 23.93 29.69
C GLN A 33 10.33 25.02 29.19
N VAL A 34 9.74 26.08 28.64
CA VAL A 34 10.40 27.35 28.31
C VAL A 34 9.59 28.46 28.94
N LYS A 35 10.21 29.31 29.77
CA LYS A 35 9.55 30.49 30.35
C LYS A 35 9.88 31.73 29.51
N LYS A 36 8.95 32.68 29.43
CA LYS A 36 9.12 33.91 28.64
C LYS A 36 10.24 34.80 29.16
N ASP A 37 10.43 34.84 30.47
CA ASP A 37 11.35 35.75 31.15
C ASP A 37 12.83 35.44 30.85
N ASP A 38 13.18 34.17 30.74
CA ASP A 38 14.58 33.71 30.61
C ASP A 38 14.87 33.00 29.28
N LEU A 39 13.84 32.51 28.59
CA LEU A 39 13.93 31.69 27.38
C LEU A 39 14.83 30.46 27.56
N LEU A 40 14.87 29.89 28.76
CA LEU A 40 15.66 28.70 29.05
C LEU A 40 14.80 27.45 28.91
N LEU A 41 15.27 26.49 28.10
CA LEU A 41 14.70 25.16 28.03
C LEU A 41 15.18 24.34 29.23
N THR A 42 14.24 23.94 30.08
CA THR A 42 14.50 23.16 31.29
C THR A 42 13.60 21.94 31.37
N ALA A 43 14.00 20.91 32.12
CA ALA A 43 13.12 19.80 32.45
C ALA A 43 12.08 20.25 33.48
N ILE A 44 10.81 19.88 33.31
CA ILE A 44 9.76 20.27 34.28
C ILE A 44 10.07 19.73 35.68
N ASN A 45 10.52 18.47 35.76
CA ASN A 45 10.79 17.81 37.03
C ASN A 45 12.17 18.17 37.62
N LYS A 46 13.02 18.89 36.86
CA LYS A 46 14.35 19.36 37.29
C LYS A 46 14.63 20.75 36.70
N PRO A 47 14.00 21.81 37.24
CA PRO A 47 14.08 23.16 36.65
C PRO A 47 15.50 23.74 36.54
N ASP A 48 16.43 23.29 37.39
CA ASP A 48 17.84 23.70 37.34
C ASP A 48 18.63 23.04 36.20
N SER A 49 18.04 22.04 35.53
CA SER A 49 18.63 21.36 34.37
C SER A 49 18.42 22.19 33.10
N ILE A 50 19.29 23.17 32.87
CA ILE A 50 19.27 24.00 31.66
C ILE A 50 19.85 23.19 30.50
N PHE A 51 19.04 22.91 29.48
CA PHE A 51 19.48 22.24 28.27
C PHE A 51 20.06 23.22 27.24
N LYS A 52 19.37 24.35 27.03
CA LYS A 52 19.81 25.42 26.13
C LYS A 52 18.98 26.69 26.32
N LYS A 53 19.51 27.79 25.80
CA LYS A 53 18.74 29.02 25.56
C LYS A 53 17.98 28.92 24.25
N VAL A 54 16.73 29.33 24.24
CA VAL A 54 15.83 29.32 23.08
C VAL A 54 15.87 30.67 22.39
N ASP A 55 15.92 30.67 21.05
CA ASP A 55 15.73 31.88 20.27
C ASP A 55 14.25 32.29 20.30
N SER A 56 13.97 33.50 20.80
CA SER A 56 12.61 34.05 20.82
C SER A 56 11.95 34.10 19.45
N LYS A 57 12.74 34.20 18.37
CA LYS A 57 12.21 34.22 17.00
C LYS A 57 11.51 32.91 16.62
N LEU A 58 12.01 31.77 17.10
CA LEU A 58 11.37 30.46 16.86
C LEU A 58 9.99 30.39 17.51
N ILE A 59 9.86 30.94 18.72
CA ILE A 59 8.58 30.98 19.43
C ILE A 59 7.59 31.90 18.71
N SER A 60 8.02 33.12 18.35
CA SER A 60 7.19 34.05 17.59
C SER A 60 6.75 33.47 16.24
N GLU A 61 7.63 32.75 15.55
CA GLU A 61 7.32 32.06 14.30
C GLU A 61 6.28 30.95 14.53
N LEU A 62 6.46 30.09 15.54
CA LEU A 62 5.49 29.04 15.88
C LEU A 62 4.10 29.63 16.14
N ILE A 63 4.03 30.69 16.94
CA ILE A 63 2.78 31.38 17.26
C ILE A 63 2.12 31.94 15.99
N ASN A 64 2.89 32.60 15.11
CA ASN A 64 2.37 33.13 13.86
C ASN A 64 1.81 32.02 12.94
N LEU A 65 2.52 30.89 12.83
CA LEU A 65 2.07 29.74 12.03
C LEU A 65 0.78 29.11 12.57
N LEU A 66 0.56 29.15 13.90
CA LEU A 66 -0.66 28.66 14.53
C LEU A 66 -1.84 29.64 14.39
N ASN A 67 -1.59 30.95 14.36
CA ASN A 67 -2.61 31.95 14.08
C ASN A 67 -3.04 31.96 12.61
N ASN A 68 -2.14 31.57 11.71
CA ASN A 68 -2.36 31.58 10.26
C ASN A 68 -2.10 30.19 9.67
N PRO A 69 -2.91 29.17 10.00
CA PRO A 69 -2.70 27.82 9.49
C PRO A 69 -2.85 27.81 7.95
N SER A 70 -1.82 27.32 7.27
CA SER A 70 -1.87 27.11 5.81
C SER A 70 -2.76 25.90 5.49
N ASP A 71 -3.76 26.12 4.64
CA ASP A 71 -4.83 25.15 4.34
C ASP A 71 -4.81 24.64 2.88
N SER A 72 -3.64 24.59 2.22
CA SER A 72 -3.56 24.13 0.83
C SER A 72 -3.57 22.60 0.73
N ARG A 73 -4.74 21.99 0.98
CA ARG A 73 -4.94 20.54 0.76
C ARG A 73 -4.85 20.14 -0.71
N ASP A 74 -4.97 21.10 -1.62
CA ASP A 74 -4.83 20.89 -3.06
C ASP A 74 -3.38 20.60 -3.49
N ASN A 75 -2.39 20.97 -2.65
CA ASN A 75 -0.97 20.73 -2.90
C ASN A 75 -0.28 20.03 -1.71
N PRO A 76 -0.56 18.74 -1.45
CA PRO A 76 -0.01 18.02 -0.30
C PRO A 76 1.52 18.01 -0.17
N LEU A 77 2.26 18.19 -1.28
CA LEU A 77 3.71 18.30 -1.22
C LEU A 77 4.19 19.53 -0.43
N SER A 78 3.40 20.61 -0.45
CA SER A 78 3.67 21.85 0.30
C SER A 78 3.61 21.67 1.81
N PHE A 79 2.91 20.64 2.31
CA PHE A 79 2.90 20.28 3.72
C PHE A 79 4.32 20.04 4.25
N PHE A 80 5.21 19.59 3.37
CA PHE A 80 6.60 19.25 3.63
C PHE A 80 7.59 20.35 3.19
N GLY A 81 7.09 21.52 2.79
CA GLY A 81 7.91 22.63 2.30
C GLY A 81 8.56 22.36 0.97
N LYS A 82 7.92 21.53 0.13
CA LYS A 82 8.43 21.11 -1.18
C LYS A 82 7.41 21.47 -2.26
N ASP A 83 7.89 21.69 -3.47
CA ASP A 83 7.08 22.08 -4.62
C ASP A 83 7.62 21.47 -5.92
N SER A 84 7.07 21.87 -7.06
CA SER A 84 7.53 21.41 -8.37
C SER A 84 8.97 21.82 -8.69
N LEU A 85 9.42 22.98 -8.21
CA LEU A 85 10.80 23.43 -8.43
C LEU A 85 11.78 22.52 -7.68
N TRP A 86 11.47 22.20 -6.43
CA TRP A 86 12.24 21.25 -5.63
C TRP A 86 12.31 19.89 -6.31
N LEU A 87 11.20 19.36 -6.82
CA LEU A 87 11.20 18.08 -7.56
C LEU A 87 12.12 18.14 -8.78
N ASN A 88 12.03 19.21 -9.58
CA ASN A 88 12.84 19.37 -10.78
C ASN A 88 14.34 19.41 -10.48
N GLN A 89 14.74 20.07 -9.38
CA GLN A 89 16.13 20.21 -8.95
C GLN A 89 16.67 18.94 -8.28
N ASN A 90 15.82 18.16 -7.60
CA ASN A 90 16.29 17.07 -6.73
C ASN A 90 15.98 15.66 -7.26
N ALA A 91 15.15 15.50 -8.31
CA ALA A 91 14.71 14.17 -8.77
C ALA A 91 15.84 13.17 -9.04
N GLU A 92 16.93 13.63 -9.65
CA GLU A 92 18.09 12.78 -9.94
C GLU A 92 18.79 12.30 -8.68
N GLN A 93 19.13 13.24 -7.79
CA GLN A 93 19.78 12.93 -6.53
C GLN A 93 18.92 12.00 -5.66
N LEU A 94 17.61 12.29 -5.57
CA LEU A 94 16.64 11.47 -4.85
C LEU A 94 16.59 10.02 -5.34
N TRP A 95 16.68 9.81 -6.66
CA TRP A 95 16.69 8.48 -7.24
C TRP A 95 18.02 7.74 -7.00
N ILE A 96 19.15 8.45 -7.14
CA ILE A 96 20.49 7.90 -6.88
C ILE A 96 20.59 7.42 -5.42
N GLU A 97 20.20 8.26 -4.46
CA GLU A 97 20.20 7.93 -3.04
C GLU A 97 19.32 6.71 -2.72
N TYR A 98 18.13 6.64 -3.34
CA TYR A 98 17.22 5.52 -3.13
C TYR A 98 17.77 4.19 -3.68
N LYS A 99 18.39 4.21 -4.87
CA LYS A 99 18.94 2.98 -5.47
C LYS A 99 20.21 2.50 -4.77
N ASN A 100 20.96 3.38 -4.09
CA ASN A 100 22.15 3.04 -3.30
C ASN A 100 23.11 2.10 -4.08
N ASP A 101 23.60 2.57 -5.22
CA ASP A 101 24.49 1.87 -6.18
C ASP A 101 23.93 0.63 -6.90
N ARG A 102 22.65 0.29 -6.70
CA ARG A 102 22.01 -0.76 -7.50
C ARG A 102 21.91 -0.32 -8.97
N LYS A 103 22.55 -1.09 -9.85
CA LYS A 103 22.50 -0.85 -11.31
C LYS A 103 21.06 -0.83 -11.80
N ALA A 104 20.66 0.27 -12.44
CA ALA A 104 19.44 0.38 -13.22
C ALA A 104 19.80 0.65 -14.68
N THR A 105 18.94 0.26 -15.62
CA THR A 105 19.12 0.63 -17.03
C THR A 105 18.89 2.14 -17.21
N LYS A 106 19.44 2.72 -18.27
CA LYS A 106 19.17 4.14 -18.64
C LYS A 106 17.68 4.42 -18.82
N GLU A 107 16.93 3.43 -19.32
CA GLU A 107 15.49 3.50 -19.50
C GLU A 107 14.76 3.63 -18.16
N ILE A 108 15.05 2.73 -17.20
CA ILE A 108 14.47 2.78 -15.85
C ILE A 108 14.83 4.09 -15.16
N TYR A 109 16.07 4.54 -15.30
CA TYR A 109 16.52 5.81 -14.75
C TYR A 109 15.66 6.96 -15.29
N SER A 110 15.48 7.07 -16.62
CA SER A 110 14.65 8.11 -17.22
C SER A 110 13.18 8.06 -16.76
N ILE A 111 12.59 6.86 -16.67
CA ILE A 111 11.23 6.66 -16.15
C ILE A 111 11.12 7.15 -14.71
N ALA A 112 12.10 6.82 -13.86
CA ALA A 112 12.11 7.22 -12.47
C ALA A 112 12.18 8.74 -12.33
N ILE A 113 13.13 9.40 -13.00
CA ILE A 113 13.29 10.86 -12.92
C ILE A 113 12.04 11.59 -13.38
N ASN A 114 11.47 11.19 -14.53
CA ASN A 114 10.25 11.79 -15.05
C ASN A 114 9.05 11.55 -14.13
N THR A 115 8.99 10.40 -13.46
CA THR A 115 7.92 10.08 -12.51
C THR A 115 8.05 10.90 -11.22
N ILE A 116 9.27 11.14 -10.72
CA ILE A 116 9.51 11.98 -9.54
C ILE A 116 9.14 13.45 -9.82
N LYS A 117 9.46 13.96 -11.03
CA LYS A 117 9.13 15.32 -11.45
C LYS A 117 7.63 15.57 -11.66
N ASP A 118 6.82 14.51 -11.76
CA ASP A 118 5.37 14.61 -11.95
C ASP A 118 4.67 15.08 -10.67
N ILE A 119 4.33 16.37 -10.61
CA ILE A 119 3.72 17.00 -9.43
C ILE A 119 2.40 16.33 -9.00
N LYS A 120 1.61 15.79 -9.93
CA LYS A 120 0.33 15.15 -9.59
C LYS A 120 0.57 13.84 -8.84
N LYS A 121 1.53 13.04 -9.31
CA LYS A 121 1.95 11.80 -8.64
C LYS A 121 2.62 12.10 -7.30
N ALA A 122 3.50 13.11 -7.27
CA ALA A 122 4.16 13.57 -6.06
C ALA A 122 3.16 14.01 -4.97
N ASN A 123 2.16 14.82 -5.34
CA ASN A 123 1.10 15.26 -4.43
C ASN A 123 0.28 14.07 -3.90
N ARG A 124 -0.07 13.11 -4.77
CA ARG A 124 -0.78 11.90 -4.34
C ARG A 124 0.04 11.10 -3.33
N VAL A 125 1.35 10.95 -3.54
CA VAL A 125 2.23 10.25 -2.60
C VAL A 125 2.41 11.03 -1.30
N ALA A 126 2.64 12.34 -1.36
CA ALA A 126 2.73 13.23 -0.21
C ALA A 126 1.50 13.10 0.71
N TRP A 127 0.30 13.01 0.12
CA TRP A 127 -0.93 12.75 0.87
C TRP A 127 -0.96 11.39 1.60
N THR A 128 -0.30 10.37 1.05
CA THR A 128 -0.29 9.03 1.66
C THR A 128 0.76 8.85 2.76
N ILE A 129 1.73 9.77 2.87
CA ILE A 129 2.83 9.67 3.84
C ILE A 129 2.62 10.52 5.09
N GLN A 130 1.69 11.49 5.06
CA GLN A 130 1.26 12.14 6.31
C GLN A 130 0.66 11.09 7.25
N GLY A 131 1.04 11.15 8.52
CA GLY A 131 0.55 10.26 9.55
C GLY A 131 0.72 8.78 9.19
N SER A 132 1.84 8.36 8.61
CA SER A 132 2.08 6.93 8.40
C SER A 132 1.99 6.20 9.74
N HIS A 133 1.24 5.09 9.79
CA HIS A 133 1.04 4.27 10.99
C HIS A 133 1.67 2.89 10.80
N TRP A 134 2.62 2.54 11.66
CA TRP A 134 3.06 1.19 11.98
C TRP A 134 2.35 0.72 13.26
N THR A 135 2.02 -0.57 13.31
CA THR A 135 1.18 -1.19 14.35
C THR A 135 1.78 -1.14 15.76
N ASP A 136 3.09 -0.97 15.89
CA ASP A 136 3.80 -1.07 17.17
C ASP A 136 4.61 0.20 17.49
N ASP A 137 4.20 1.34 16.91
CA ASP A 137 4.94 2.58 16.98
C ASP A 137 4.02 3.75 17.35
N TYR A 138 4.05 4.16 18.62
CA TYR A 138 3.09 5.12 19.20
C TYR A 138 3.80 6.38 19.71
N PRO A 139 4.35 7.23 18.83
CA PRO A 139 4.95 8.49 19.25
C PRO A 139 3.84 9.51 19.57
N VAL A 140 4.07 10.33 20.58
CA VAL A 140 3.17 11.45 20.92
C VAL A 140 4.02 12.66 21.25
N VAL A 141 3.72 13.78 20.62
CA VAL A 141 4.29 15.08 20.99
C VAL A 141 3.14 16.05 21.21
N TYR A 142 3.19 16.79 22.32
CA TYR A 142 2.26 17.87 22.58
C TYR A 142 2.98 19.14 23.01
N VAL A 143 2.40 20.27 22.66
CA VAL A 143 2.86 21.60 23.05
C VAL A 143 1.69 22.35 23.66
N HIS A 144 1.91 22.88 24.86
CA HIS A 144 0.98 23.77 25.54
C HIS A 144 1.58 25.17 25.61
N LEU A 145 0.88 26.15 25.05
CA LEU A 145 1.14 27.57 25.25
C LEU A 145 0.24 28.03 26.39
N ILE A 146 0.82 28.44 27.51
CA ILE A 146 0.10 28.78 28.74
C ILE A 146 0.20 30.29 28.97
N LYS A 147 -0.95 30.93 29.17
CA LYS A 147 -1.10 32.32 29.60
C LYS A 147 -2.05 32.36 30.79
N GLU A 148 -1.54 32.67 31.98
CA GLU A 148 -2.32 32.63 33.23
C GLU A 148 -3.13 31.32 33.37
N ASN A 149 -4.47 31.40 33.25
CA ASN A 149 -5.39 30.27 33.35
C ASN A 149 -5.85 29.71 31.98
N ASP A 150 -5.39 30.29 30.86
CA ASP A 150 -5.68 29.81 29.51
C ASP A 150 -4.54 28.91 29.01
N THR A 151 -4.91 27.82 28.34
CA THR A 151 -3.96 26.87 27.77
C THR A 151 -4.39 26.48 26.38
N LEU A 152 -3.53 26.84 25.43
CA LEU A 152 -3.69 26.41 24.06
C LEU A 152 -2.83 25.18 23.79
N SER A 153 -3.46 24.17 23.20
CA SER A 153 -2.83 22.86 22.99
C SER A 153 -2.69 22.52 21.52
N LEU A 154 -1.52 22.03 21.17
CA LEU A 154 -1.16 21.45 19.89
C LEU A 154 -0.63 20.04 20.15
N SER A 155 -1.03 19.04 19.37
CA SER A 155 -0.52 17.67 19.56
C SER A 155 -0.43 16.89 18.26
N THR A 156 0.46 15.89 18.21
CA THR A 156 0.55 14.96 17.10
C THR A 156 0.89 13.56 17.58
N ASN A 157 0.39 12.58 16.86
CA ASN A 157 0.74 11.17 16.96
C ASN A 157 1.27 10.58 15.63
N GLY A 158 1.60 11.44 14.65
CA GLY A 158 2.14 10.99 13.37
C GLY A 158 3.56 10.42 13.52
N GLN A 159 3.91 9.37 12.77
CA GLN A 159 5.23 8.75 12.89
C GLN A 159 6.29 9.45 12.05
N TYR A 160 6.29 9.23 10.74
CA TYR A 160 7.20 9.88 9.79
C TYR A 160 6.45 10.21 8.50
N PRO A 161 6.89 11.25 7.77
CA PRO A 161 7.86 12.28 8.16
C PRO A 161 7.18 13.49 8.83
N TYR A 162 7.97 14.29 9.58
CA TYR A 162 7.55 15.52 10.28
C TYR A 162 6.43 15.33 11.33
N MET A 163 6.07 14.09 11.68
CA MET A 163 4.93 13.82 12.56
C MET A 163 3.67 14.62 12.19
N LEU A 164 3.34 14.74 10.91
CA LEU A 164 2.09 15.39 10.49
C LEU A 164 0.93 14.39 10.53
N PRO A 165 -0.33 14.85 10.67
CA PRO A 165 -0.73 16.23 10.95
C PRO A 165 -0.66 16.58 12.44
N TRP A 166 -0.60 17.87 12.74
CA TRP A 166 -0.85 18.36 14.09
C TRP A 166 -2.35 18.58 14.32
N ASN A 167 -2.83 18.28 15.52
CA ASN A 167 -4.17 18.61 15.99
C ASN A 167 -4.13 19.90 16.80
N PHE A 168 -4.89 20.90 16.36
CA PHE A 168 -4.94 22.24 16.93
C PHE A 168 -6.36 22.78 16.89
N LYS A 169 -6.93 23.18 18.03
CA LYS A 169 -8.32 23.69 18.12
C LYS A 169 -9.35 22.79 17.40
N GLY A 170 -9.17 21.47 17.48
CA GLY A 170 -10.04 20.47 16.83
C GLY A 170 -9.81 20.29 15.31
N GLN A 171 -8.82 20.96 14.73
CA GLN A 171 -8.49 20.91 13.30
C GLN A 171 -7.12 20.29 13.05
N LYS A 172 -6.92 19.76 11.83
CA LYS A 172 -5.65 19.20 11.38
C LYS A 172 -4.83 20.27 10.67
N VAL A 173 -3.61 20.51 11.15
CA VAL A 173 -2.63 21.44 10.59
C VAL A 173 -1.53 20.65 9.90
N TYR A 174 -1.29 20.96 8.62
CA TYR A 174 -0.30 20.30 7.77
C TYR A 174 0.83 21.27 7.43
N ASN A 175 1.73 21.50 8.38
CA ASN A 175 2.85 22.41 8.19
C ASN A 175 4.12 21.87 8.82
N HIS A 176 5.06 21.39 8.00
CA HIS A 176 6.37 20.91 8.42
C HIS A 176 7.13 21.88 9.31
N ARG A 177 6.97 23.19 9.10
CA ARG A 177 7.72 24.20 9.85
C ARG A 177 7.35 24.21 11.34
N VAL A 178 6.10 23.89 11.67
CA VAL A 178 5.67 23.68 13.07
C VAL A 178 6.47 22.53 13.70
N SER A 179 6.63 21.42 12.97
CA SER A 179 7.40 20.27 13.43
C SER A 179 8.89 20.58 13.56
N GLU A 180 9.47 21.29 12.59
CA GLU A 180 10.89 21.71 12.63
C GLU A 180 11.18 22.60 13.83
N ILE A 181 10.34 23.61 14.10
CA ILE A 181 10.52 24.49 15.26
C ILE A 181 10.46 23.67 16.56
N ILE A 182 9.50 22.76 16.69
CA ILE A 182 9.38 21.93 17.91
C ILE A 182 10.57 20.97 18.03
N SER A 183 11.06 20.40 16.93
CA SER A 183 12.32 19.65 16.89
C SER A 183 13.50 20.50 17.39
N ASP A 184 13.61 21.74 16.90
CA ASP A 184 14.66 22.69 17.29
C ASP A 184 14.53 23.13 18.74
N LEU A 185 13.34 23.04 19.36
CA LEU A 185 13.16 23.25 20.79
C LEU A 185 13.59 22.03 21.60
N LEU A 186 13.38 20.80 21.13
CA LEU A 186 13.78 19.60 21.88
C LEU A 186 15.31 19.51 22.07
N PRO A 187 15.78 18.99 23.23
CA PRO A 187 17.20 18.77 23.46
C PRO A 187 17.73 17.60 22.62
N ASP A 188 19.05 17.57 22.40
CA ASP A 188 19.72 16.47 21.69
C ASP A 188 19.95 15.28 22.64
N ILE A 189 18.86 14.56 22.93
CA ILE A 189 18.91 13.33 23.72
C ILE A 189 18.54 12.11 22.85
N VAL A 190 19.10 10.96 23.22
CA VAL A 190 18.99 9.71 22.45
C VAL A 190 17.53 9.22 22.34
N GLN A 191 16.71 9.45 23.36
CA GLN A 191 15.31 9.00 23.41
C GLN A 191 14.37 10.20 23.29
N SER A 192 14.10 10.64 22.06
CA SER A 192 13.13 11.71 21.77
C SER A 192 12.55 11.55 20.36
N ASN A 193 11.39 12.18 20.10
CA ASN A 193 10.83 12.25 18.76
C ASN A 193 11.47 13.34 17.87
N LYS A 194 12.56 13.98 18.31
CA LYS A 194 13.22 15.09 17.60
C LYS A 194 13.52 14.78 16.13
N GLN A 195 14.12 13.61 15.84
CA GLN A 195 14.43 13.20 14.46
C GLN A 195 13.19 12.97 13.57
N ARG A 196 12.05 12.63 14.19
CA ARG A 196 10.78 12.44 13.46
C ARG A 196 10.22 13.78 13.03
N LEU A 197 10.21 14.72 13.97
CA LEU A 197 9.77 16.09 13.81
C LEU A 197 10.60 16.87 12.80
N SER A 198 11.93 16.66 12.77
CA SER A 198 12.83 17.33 11.82
C SER A 198 12.65 16.88 10.38
N GLY A 199 11.98 15.75 10.13
CA GLY A 199 11.71 15.27 8.78
C GLY A 199 12.92 14.66 8.05
N ASN A 200 14.00 14.30 8.76
CA ASN A 200 15.24 13.78 8.17
C ASN A 200 15.03 12.59 7.20
N ASN A 201 13.99 11.78 7.42
CA ASN A 201 13.68 10.62 6.59
C ASN A 201 12.67 10.90 5.46
N PHE A 202 12.28 12.16 5.23
CA PHE A 202 11.29 12.53 4.22
C PHE A 202 11.63 11.96 2.84
N ASN A 203 12.84 12.22 2.34
CA ASN A 203 13.27 11.78 1.01
C ASN A 203 13.14 10.26 0.85
N HIS A 204 13.62 9.49 1.84
CA HIS A 204 13.53 8.03 1.82
C HIS A 204 12.08 7.54 1.74
N HIS A 205 11.20 8.02 2.64
CA HIS A 205 9.80 7.60 2.66
C HIS A 205 9.04 8.04 1.40
N PHE A 206 9.31 9.25 0.92
CA PHE A 206 8.70 9.81 -0.27
C PHE A 206 9.07 9.01 -1.52
N ILE A 207 10.36 8.76 -1.76
CA ILE A 207 10.81 8.01 -2.95
C ILE A 207 10.43 6.54 -2.87
N LYS A 208 10.51 5.91 -1.69
CA LYS A 208 10.03 4.53 -1.50
C LYS A 208 8.55 4.38 -1.88
N LYS A 209 7.72 5.37 -1.57
CA LYS A 209 6.30 5.36 -1.92
C LYS A 209 6.06 5.68 -3.40
N ILE A 210 6.79 6.63 -4.00
CA ILE A 210 6.76 6.84 -5.45
C ILE A 210 7.15 5.56 -6.18
N TYR A 211 8.22 4.90 -5.73
CA TYR A 211 8.74 3.68 -6.32
C TYR A 211 7.66 2.59 -6.38
N ARG A 212 7.13 2.22 -5.21
CA ARG A 212 6.08 1.18 -5.07
C ARG A 212 4.80 1.52 -5.84
N ALA A 213 4.44 2.80 -5.92
CA ALA A 213 3.19 3.20 -6.56
C ALA A 213 3.27 3.29 -8.08
N TYR A 214 4.45 3.60 -8.66
CA TYR A 214 4.53 4.05 -10.05
C TYR A 214 5.72 3.52 -10.85
N ILE A 215 6.77 2.99 -10.21
CA ILE A 215 8.03 2.61 -10.87
C ILE A 215 8.26 1.10 -10.80
N GLU A 216 7.99 0.46 -9.66
CA GLU A 216 8.29 -0.95 -9.38
C GLU A 216 7.79 -1.88 -10.49
N ASP A 217 6.49 -1.84 -10.83
CA ASP A 217 5.92 -2.67 -11.92
C ASP A 217 6.62 -2.46 -13.28
N LYS A 218 7.04 -1.23 -13.59
CA LYS A 218 7.72 -0.91 -14.85
C LYS A 218 9.16 -1.39 -14.86
N GLU A 219 9.87 -1.21 -13.75
CA GLU A 219 11.22 -1.74 -13.57
C GLU A 219 11.20 -3.26 -13.70
N ASN A 220 10.29 -3.94 -12.99
CA ASN A 220 10.09 -5.38 -13.07
C ASN A 220 9.81 -5.83 -14.51
N TYR A 221 8.91 -5.15 -15.22
CA TYR A 221 8.61 -5.47 -16.62
C TYR A 221 9.84 -5.33 -17.53
N ILE A 222 10.60 -4.24 -17.42
CA ILE A 222 11.78 -4.00 -18.28
C ILE A 222 12.89 -5.02 -17.97
N GLU A 223 13.17 -5.26 -16.70
CA GLU A 223 14.20 -6.22 -16.29
C GLU A 223 13.86 -7.64 -16.73
N THR A 224 12.62 -8.07 -16.52
CA THR A 224 12.14 -9.39 -16.96
C THR A 224 12.13 -9.52 -18.47
N ARG A 225 11.70 -8.49 -19.22
CA ARG A 225 11.72 -8.47 -20.68
C ARG A 225 13.14 -8.63 -21.23
N ASN A 226 14.10 -7.93 -20.64
CA ASN A 226 15.50 -8.02 -21.04
C ASN A 226 16.08 -9.41 -20.75
N LYS A 227 15.80 -9.96 -19.55
CA LYS A 227 16.30 -11.28 -19.13
C LYS A 227 15.64 -12.43 -19.89
N TYR A 228 14.35 -12.34 -20.21
CA TYR A 228 13.55 -13.38 -20.84
C TYR A 228 13.04 -12.97 -22.23
N SER A 229 13.86 -12.27 -23.01
CA SER A 229 13.48 -11.67 -24.30
C SER A 229 12.82 -12.66 -25.28
N SER A 230 13.30 -13.90 -25.36
CA SER A 230 12.69 -14.94 -26.19
C SER A 230 11.28 -15.35 -25.75
N THR A 231 11.02 -15.39 -24.44
CA THR A 231 9.69 -15.64 -23.87
C THR A 231 8.75 -14.50 -24.21
N PHE A 232 9.19 -13.25 -24.00
CA PHE A 232 8.40 -12.06 -24.35
C PHE A 232 8.05 -12.04 -25.83
N LYS A 233 9.04 -12.17 -26.73
CA LYS A 233 8.81 -12.21 -28.19
C LYS A 233 7.84 -13.30 -28.65
N LEU A 234 7.78 -14.41 -27.91
CA LEU A 234 6.86 -15.50 -28.21
C LEU A 234 5.44 -15.18 -27.73
N LEU A 235 5.30 -14.72 -26.48
CA LEU A 235 4.01 -14.42 -25.87
C LEU A 235 3.36 -13.15 -26.46
N GLU A 236 4.14 -12.11 -26.78
CA GLU A 236 3.67 -10.84 -27.37
C GLU A 236 2.96 -11.04 -28.74
N LYS A 237 3.08 -12.22 -29.37
CA LYS A 237 2.36 -12.56 -30.61
C LYS A 237 0.89 -12.89 -30.37
N GLU A 238 0.58 -13.40 -29.18
CA GLU A 238 -0.72 -13.99 -28.84
C GLU A 238 -1.38 -13.26 -27.67
N PHE A 239 -0.58 -12.53 -26.87
CA PHE A 239 -1.01 -11.88 -25.64
C PHE A 239 -0.42 -10.47 -25.52
N GLU A 240 -1.19 -9.57 -24.95
CA GLU A 240 -0.68 -8.37 -24.30
C GLU A 240 -0.15 -8.76 -22.91
N ILE A 241 1.14 -8.54 -22.64
CA ILE A 241 1.72 -8.80 -21.32
C ILE A 241 1.43 -7.60 -20.41
N LYS A 242 0.56 -7.79 -19.43
CA LYS A 242 0.14 -6.73 -18.50
C LYS A 242 1.12 -6.49 -17.37
N LYS A 243 1.68 -7.57 -16.84
CA LYS A 243 2.63 -7.57 -15.72
C LYS A 243 3.65 -8.68 -15.91
N ALA A 244 4.88 -8.44 -15.47
CA ALA A 244 5.92 -9.45 -15.43
C ALA A 244 6.94 -9.12 -14.34
N GLU A 245 7.25 -10.09 -13.47
CA GLU A 245 8.22 -9.92 -12.39
C GLU A 245 8.99 -11.22 -12.10
N ILE A 246 10.19 -11.07 -11.52
CA ILE A 246 10.98 -12.20 -11.03
C ILE A 246 10.77 -12.27 -9.52
N THR A 247 10.19 -13.37 -9.05
CA THR A 247 9.90 -13.57 -7.62
C THR A 247 10.64 -14.81 -7.11
N ASP A 248 11.04 -14.78 -5.84
CA ASP A 248 11.47 -15.97 -5.11
C ASP A 248 10.24 -16.49 -4.34
N MET A 249 9.72 -17.65 -4.76
CA MET A 249 8.30 -17.95 -4.63
C MET A 249 7.71 -18.08 -3.21
N SER A 250 6.53 -17.49 -3.03
CA SER A 250 5.59 -17.68 -1.90
C SER A 250 4.14 -18.02 -2.34
N SER A 251 3.89 -18.24 -3.64
CA SER A 251 2.55 -18.56 -4.16
C SER A 251 2.08 -19.98 -3.78
N ILE A 252 0.80 -20.10 -3.47
CA ILE A 252 0.10 -21.36 -3.17
C ILE A 252 0.22 -22.40 -4.30
N GLU A 253 0.51 -21.94 -5.51
CA GLU A 253 0.58 -22.78 -6.71
C GLU A 253 1.96 -23.35 -7.00
N TRP A 254 2.98 -23.03 -6.21
CA TRP A 254 4.33 -23.54 -6.46
C TRP A 254 4.99 -24.26 -5.30
N GLY A 255 4.52 -24.04 -4.06
CA GLY A 255 5.05 -24.72 -2.89
C GLY A 255 6.49 -24.32 -2.56
N GLY A 256 6.75 -24.01 -1.29
CA GLY A 256 8.07 -23.55 -0.86
C GLY A 256 9.11 -24.67 -0.82
N ASN A 257 10.16 -24.53 -1.62
CA ASN A 257 11.52 -24.60 -1.08
C ASN A 257 12.17 -23.26 -1.42
N TRP A 258 12.66 -22.57 -0.40
CA TRP A 258 13.20 -21.22 -0.47
C TRP A 258 14.21 -21.06 -1.62
N GLY A 259 14.08 -19.99 -2.41
CA GLY A 259 15.18 -19.44 -3.23
C GLY A 259 15.32 -19.92 -4.68
N ARG A 260 14.27 -20.41 -5.35
CA ARG A 260 14.31 -20.58 -6.81
C ARG A 260 13.51 -19.47 -7.51
N PRO A 261 14.18 -18.56 -8.26
CA PRO A 261 13.50 -17.48 -8.92
C PRO A 261 12.59 -18.01 -10.03
N CYS A 262 11.38 -17.50 -10.14
CA CYS A 262 10.48 -17.75 -11.26
C CYS A 262 10.13 -16.45 -11.98
N LEU A 263 9.60 -16.56 -13.20
CA LEU A 263 8.97 -15.46 -13.92
C LEU A 263 7.46 -15.59 -13.78
N GLU A 264 6.85 -14.66 -13.07
CA GLU A 264 5.39 -14.51 -12.97
C GLU A 264 4.93 -13.50 -14.01
N MET A 265 3.84 -13.80 -14.73
CA MET A 265 3.29 -12.91 -15.75
C MET A 265 1.77 -12.92 -15.76
N SER A 266 1.16 -11.75 -15.90
CA SER A 266 -0.25 -11.63 -16.34
C SER A 266 -0.30 -11.39 -17.85
N LEU A 267 -1.03 -12.25 -18.55
CA LEU A 267 -1.18 -12.27 -20.00
C LEU A 267 -2.64 -12.03 -20.36
N LYS A 268 -2.89 -11.07 -21.24
CA LYS A 268 -4.23 -10.75 -21.74
C LYS A 268 -4.36 -11.08 -23.21
N ASP A 269 -5.36 -11.85 -23.56
CA ASP A 269 -5.76 -12.04 -24.95
C ASP A 269 -6.90 -11.07 -25.28
N SER A 270 -6.66 -10.16 -26.22
CA SER A 270 -7.63 -9.13 -26.61
C SER A 270 -8.86 -9.70 -27.33
N THR A 271 -8.80 -10.95 -27.81
CA THR A 271 -9.90 -11.62 -28.52
C THR A 271 -10.93 -12.26 -27.59
N ILE A 272 -10.59 -12.47 -26.31
CA ILE A 272 -11.46 -13.14 -25.33
C ILE A 272 -12.38 -12.13 -24.64
N SER A 273 -11.80 -11.29 -23.79
CA SER A 273 -12.54 -10.27 -23.02
C SER A 273 -11.58 -9.34 -22.32
N LYS A 274 -12.00 -8.10 -22.08
CA LYS A 274 -11.24 -7.16 -21.27
C LYS A 274 -11.13 -7.58 -19.79
N ASN A 275 -12.00 -8.48 -19.33
CA ASN A 275 -12.11 -8.92 -17.93
C ASN A 275 -11.42 -10.26 -17.65
N ILE A 276 -10.80 -10.89 -18.66
CA ILE A 276 -10.15 -12.20 -18.51
C ILE A 276 -8.66 -12.07 -18.77
N GLU A 277 -7.85 -12.60 -17.86
CA GLU A 277 -6.40 -12.68 -17.96
C GLU A 277 -5.91 -14.09 -17.60
N PHE A 278 -4.74 -14.47 -18.12
CA PHE A 278 -4.03 -15.67 -17.73
C PHE A 278 -2.89 -15.30 -16.80
N TYR A 279 -2.92 -15.81 -15.57
CA TYR A 279 -1.83 -15.67 -14.63
C TYR A 279 -0.89 -16.86 -14.75
N THR A 280 0.35 -16.62 -15.17
CA THR A 280 1.30 -17.66 -15.56
C THR A 280 2.55 -17.63 -14.71
N ILE A 281 3.07 -18.82 -14.38
CA ILE A 281 4.32 -18.97 -13.65
C ILE A 281 5.28 -19.86 -14.44
N PHE A 282 6.43 -19.29 -14.82
CA PHE A 282 7.49 -19.98 -15.53
C PHE A 282 8.71 -20.17 -14.61
N GLY A 283 8.94 -21.40 -14.18
CA GLY A 283 10.16 -21.75 -13.44
C GLY A 283 11.43 -21.77 -14.31
N THR A 284 12.59 -21.93 -13.66
CA THR A 284 13.91 -21.94 -14.32
C THR A 284 14.12 -23.07 -15.33
N ASN A 285 13.43 -24.20 -15.18
CA ASN A 285 13.55 -25.33 -16.09
C ASN A 285 12.70 -25.11 -17.36
N LYS A 286 13.33 -24.61 -18.43
CA LYS A 286 12.67 -24.29 -19.71
C LYS A 286 11.97 -25.46 -20.40
N LEU A 287 12.38 -26.72 -20.15
CA LEU A 287 11.75 -27.91 -20.75
C LEU A 287 10.34 -28.16 -20.19
N LEU A 288 10.16 -27.93 -18.89
CA LEU A 288 8.89 -28.15 -18.19
C LEU A 288 8.04 -26.87 -18.06
N ASN A 289 8.63 -25.71 -18.33
CA ASN A 289 8.00 -24.38 -18.18
C ASN A 289 7.97 -23.61 -19.51
N SER A 290 7.71 -24.31 -20.62
CA SER A 290 7.69 -23.68 -21.94
C SER A 290 6.50 -22.72 -22.08
N PRO A 291 6.71 -21.44 -22.44
CA PRO A 291 5.62 -20.49 -22.70
C PRO A 291 4.71 -20.92 -23.86
N LYS A 292 5.16 -21.83 -24.72
CA LYS A 292 4.32 -22.40 -25.78
C LYS A 292 3.12 -23.18 -25.24
N ASN A 293 3.21 -23.74 -24.03
CA ASN A 293 2.14 -24.56 -23.48
C ASN A 293 0.86 -23.76 -23.29
N ILE A 294 0.93 -22.52 -22.79
CA ILE A 294 -0.25 -21.68 -22.63
C ILE A 294 -0.81 -21.24 -23.99
N ILE A 295 0.06 -20.89 -24.94
CA ILE A 295 -0.36 -20.54 -26.31
C ILE A 295 -1.20 -21.67 -26.94
N TYR A 296 -0.77 -22.92 -26.81
CA TYR A 296 -1.49 -24.06 -27.40
C TYR A 296 -2.73 -24.51 -26.62
N LYS A 297 -2.91 -24.06 -25.38
CA LYS A 297 -3.98 -24.53 -24.49
C LYS A 297 -5.04 -23.47 -24.21
N LYS A 298 -4.76 -22.19 -24.45
CA LYS A 298 -5.68 -21.08 -24.14
C LYS A 298 -7.07 -21.31 -24.72
N ASP A 299 -7.19 -21.63 -26.02
CA ASP A 299 -8.51 -21.70 -26.68
C ASP A 299 -9.35 -22.84 -26.09
N LYS A 300 -8.73 -23.99 -25.85
CA LYS A 300 -9.38 -25.13 -25.20
C LYS A 300 -9.81 -24.82 -23.75
N LEU A 301 -9.01 -24.04 -23.01
CA LEU A 301 -9.38 -23.63 -21.65
C LEU A 301 -10.60 -22.71 -21.67
N ILE A 302 -10.66 -21.79 -22.64
CA ILE A 302 -11.79 -20.87 -22.81
C ILE A 302 -13.05 -21.63 -23.21
N GLU A 303 -12.96 -22.55 -24.17
CA GLU A 303 -14.08 -23.41 -24.58
C GLU A 303 -14.69 -24.16 -23.38
N LEU A 304 -13.84 -24.69 -22.47
CA LEU A 304 -14.29 -25.36 -21.25
C LEU A 304 -14.98 -24.41 -20.25
N LEU A 305 -14.72 -23.12 -20.34
CA LEU A 305 -15.28 -22.09 -19.47
C LEU A 305 -16.51 -21.39 -20.05
N GLU A 306 -16.80 -21.53 -21.35
CA GLU A 306 -17.87 -20.80 -22.02
C GLU A 306 -19.21 -20.93 -21.29
N GLU A 307 -19.55 -22.13 -20.83
CA GLU A 307 -20.78 -22.42 -20.09
C GLU A 307 -20.66 -22.29 -18.57
N ASN A 308 -19.48 -21.96 -18.05
CA ASN A 308 -19.26 -21.82 -16.61
C ASN A 308 -19.93 -20.55 -16.07
N PRO A 309 -20.82 -20.64 -15.06
CA PRO A 309 -21.56 -19.49 -14.55
C PRO A 309 -20.67 -18.43 -13.88
N VAL A 310 -19.56 -18.82 -13.24
CA VAL A 310 -18.59 -17.87 -12.65
C VAL A 310 -17.89 -17.09 -13.77
N TYR A 311 -17.50 -17.79 -14.84
CA TYR A 311 -16.89 -17.16 -16.01
C TYR A 311 -17.87 -16.20 -16.71
N LYS A 312 -19.12 -16.62 -16.96
CA LYS A 312 -20.18 -15.76 -17.52
C LYS A 312 -20.45 -14.53 -16.66
N TYR A 313 -20.44 -14.67 -15.34
CA TYR A 313 -20.54 -13.54 -14.42
C TYR A 313 -19.41 -12.54 -14.64
N THR A 314 -18.16 -13.02 -14.69
CA THR A 314 -16.98 -12.17 -14.93
C THR A 314 -17.06 -11.42 -16.25
N LEU A 315 -17.52 -12.08 -17.33
CA LEU A 315 -17.69 -11.43 -18.63
C LEU A 315 -18.72 -10.29 -18.60
N SER A 316 -19.73 -10.40 -17.73
CA SER A 316 -20.84 -9.44 -17.64
C SER A 316 -20.64 -8.34 -16.59
N CYS A 317 -19.57 -8.43 -15.79
CA CYS A 317 -19.28 -7.52 -14.69
C CYS A 317 -18.15 -6.56 -15.06
N GLU A 318 -18.45 -5.28 -15.31
CA GLU A 318 -17.44 -4.31 -15.77
C GLU A 318 -16.31 -4.05 -14.77
N SER A 319 -16.56 -4.28 -13.48
CA SER A 319 -15.58 -4.08 -12.41
C SER A 319 -14.95 -5.39 -11.92
N CYS A 320 -15.11 -6.47 -12.68
CA CYS A 320 -14.54 -7.76 -12.38
C CYS A 320 -13.29 -8.07 -13.20
N LEU A 321 -12.36 -8.80 -12.59
CA LEU A 321 -11.22 -9.42 -13.22
C LEU A 321 -11.22 -10.90 -12.88
N GLY A 322 -11.21 -11.74 -13.91
CA GLY A 322 -11.05 -13.18 -13.83
C GLY A 322 -9.67 -13.60 -14.29
N GLU A 323 -8.96 -14.34 -13.45
CA GLU A 323 -7.61 -14.83 -13.71
C GLU A 323 -7.67 -16.36 -13.86
N ILE A 324 -7.31 -16.86 -15.03
CA ILE A 324 -7.11 -18.29 -15.27
C ILE A 324 -5.64 -18.59 -14.96
N HIS A 325 -5.41 -19.35 -13.91
CA HIS A 325 -4.06 -19.67 -13.50
C HIS A 325 -3.46 -20.76 -14.39
N TRP A 326 -2.15 -20.68 -14.66
CA TRP A 326 -1.43 -21.65 -15.45
C TRP A 326 0.02 -21.79 -15.01
N VAL A 327 0.35 -22.93 -14.42
CA VAL A 327 1.68 -23.22 -13.88
C VAL A 327 2.25 -24.46 -14.57
N LYS A 328 3.43 -24.30 -15.19
CA LYS A 328 4.10 -25.33 -16.02
C LYS A 328 3.29 -25.74 -17.26
N SER A 329 2.26 -26.54 -17.05
CA SER A 329 1.47 -27.21 -18.11
C SER A 329 0.02 -27.49 -17.72
N GLN A 330 -0.44 -26.97 -16.58
CA GLN A 330 -1.79 -27.21 -16.08
C GLN A 330 -2.31 -25.99 -15.33
N SER A 331 -3.64 -25.87 -15.25
CA SER A 331 -4.28 -24.73 -14.59
C SER A 331 -4.31 -24.90 -13.07
N LEU A 332 -4.88 -25.99 -12.56
CA LEU A 332 -4.68 -26.36 -11.15
C LEU A 332 -3.31 -27.01 -10.98
N SER A 333 -2.34 -26.29 -10.40
CA SER A 333 -0.99 -26.82 -10.16
C SER A 333 -0.99 -27.95 -9.11
N LYS A 334 0.08 -28.76 -9.07
CA LYS A 334 0.22 -29.82 -8.05
C LYS A 334 0.34 -29.31 -6.62
N GLU A 335 0.81 -28.08 -6.46
CA GLU A 335 1.01 -27.44 -5.17
C GLU A 335 -0.29 -26.74 -4.72
N ALA A 336 -1.04 -26.17 -5.67
CA ALA A 336 -2.41 -25.74 -5.43
C ALA A 336 -3.30 -26.95 -5.07
N GLU A 337 -3.16 -28.08 -5.77
CA GLU A 337 -3.84 -29.34 -5.45
C GLU A 337 -3.50 -29.81 -4.03
N LYS A 338 -2.22 -29.74 -3.62
CA LYS A 338 -1.78 -30.11 -2.27
C LYS A 338 -2.38 -29.17 -1.21
N SER A 339 -2.27 -27.86 -1.42
CA SER A 339 -2.80 -26.86 -0.49
C SER A 339 -4.32 -26.98 -0.34
N PHE A 340 -5.05 -27.18 -1.44
CA PHE A 340 -6.49 -27.41 -1.41
C PHE A 340 -6.87 -28.67 -0.61
N LYS A 341 -6.06 -29.74 -0.66
CA LYS A 341 -6.28 -30.95 0.16
C LYS A 341 -6.07 -30.71 1.65
N GLU A 342 -5.13 -29.84 2.01
CA GLU A 342 -4.91 -29.41 3.39
C GLU A 342 -6.13 -28.59 3.85
N ASP A 343 -6.57 -27.61 3.06
CA ASP A 343 -7.75 -26.81 3.38
C ASP A 343 -9.06 -27.62 3.45
N LEU A 344 -9.19 -28.69 2.64
CA LEU A 344 -10.32 -29.63 2.76
C LEU A 344 -10.33 -30.30 4.12
N ALA A 345 -9.16 -30.81 4.57
CA ALA A 345 -9.04 -31.48 5.85
C ALA A 345 -9.32 -30.52 7.03
N ASP A 346 -8.83 -29.29 6.94
CA ASP A 346 -9.06 -28.24 7.94
C ASP A 346 -10.54 -27.83 8.03
N ASN A 347 -11.30 -27.99 6.94
CA ASN A 347 -12.75 -27.79 6.89
C ASN A 347 -13.56 -29.07 7.23
N GLY A 348 -12.91 -30.14 7.70
CA GLY A 348 -13.58 -31.41 8.05
C GLY A 348 -14.08 -32.22 6.86
N ILE A 349 -13.58 -31.94 5.65
CA ILE A 349 -13.91 -32.66 4.42
C ILE A 349 -12.80 -33.68 4.13
N ASP A 350 -13.15 -34.86 3.62
CA ASP A 350 -12.14 -35.84 3.21
C ASP A 350 -11.22 -35.24 2.13
N LYS A 351 -9.92 -35.14 2.45
CA LYS A 351 -8.86 -34.69 1.53
C LYS A 351 -8.79 -35.48 0.22
N ASN A 352 -9.38 -36.68 0.17
CA ASN A 352 -9.42 -37.52 -1.03
C ASN A 352 -10.75 -37.42 -1.81
N LYS A 353 -11.70 -36.58 -1.39
CA LYS A 353 -13.04 -36.45 -2.01
C LYS A 353 -12.99 -36.31 -3.53
N TYR A 354 -12.01 -35.58 -4.07
CA TYR A 354 -11.86 -35.34 -5.50
C TYR A 354 -10.66 -36.08 -6.13
N LYS A 355 -10.17 -37.14 -5.49
CA LYS A 355 -9.04 -37.93 -6.01
C LYS A 355 -9.31 -38.41 -7.43
N GLY A 356 -8.37 -38.15 -8.34
CA GLY A 356 -8.49 -38.48 -9.76
C GLY A 356 -9.20 -37.44 -10.62
N LYS A 357 -9.81 -36.40 -10.04
CA LYS A 357 -10.55 -35.37 -10.79
C LYS A 357 -9.75 -34.10 -11.10
N TYR A 358 -8.54 -33.96 -10.52
CA TYR A 358 -7.74 -32.72 -10.62
C TYR A 358 -6.99 -32.52 -11.94
N GLY A 359 -6.79 -33.57 -12.76
CA GLY A 359 -5.86 -33.53 -13.89
C GLY A 359 -6.18 -32.47 -14.97
N ASP A 360 -7.46 -32.28 -15.25
CA ASP A 360 -7.97 -31.28 -16.19
C ASP A 360 -8.71 -30.13 -15.45
N ALA A 361 -8.50 -29.98 -14.15
CA ALA A 361 -9.19 -28.96 -13.36
C ALA A 361 -8.63 -27.57 -13.66
N ILE A 362 -9.53 -26.59 -13.71
CA ILE A 362 -9.20 -25.18 -13.92
C ILE A 362 -9.18 -24.48 -12.57
N PHE A 363 -8.08 -23.77 -12.29
CA PHE A 363 -7.97 -22.88 -11.14
C PHE A 363 -8.20 -21.45 -11.59
N TYR A 364 -9.18 -20.80 -10.96
CA TYR A 364 -9.69 -19.50 -11.38
C TYR A 364 -9.82 -18.56 -10.19
N GLU A 365 -9.26 -17.37 -10.30
CA GLU A 365 -9.46 -16.28 -9.33
C GLU A 365 -10.42 -15.24 -9.90
N LEU A 366 -11.37 -14.79 -9.08
CA LEU A 366 -12.29 -13.71 -9.41
C LEU A 366 -12.13 -12.60 -8.40
N THR A 367 -11.79 -11.42 -8.89
CA THR A 367 -11.77 -10.17 -8.12
C THR A 367 -12.86 -9.23 -8.62
N GLU A 368 -13.62 -8.62 -7.71
CA GLU A 368 -14.63 -7.60 -8.01
C GLU A 368 -14.40 -6.32 -7.21
N TYR A 369 -14.43 -5.18 -7.89
CA TYR A 369 -14.30 -3.86 -7.27
C TYR A 369 -15.65 -3.13 -7.21
N ARG A 370 -16.07 -2.69 -6.02
CA ARG A 370 -17.26 -1.84 -5.82
C ARG A 370 -16.95 -0.75 -4.80
N ASN A 371 -17.21 0.52 -5.12
CA ASN A 371 -17.04 1.65 -4.19
C ASN A 371 -15.69 1.64 -3.45
N SER A 372 -14.59 1.43 -4.19
CA SER A 372 -13.23 1.32 -3.67
C SER A 372 -12.97 0.14 -2.71
N LYS A 373 -13.93 -0.78 -2.54
CA LYS A 373 -13.75 -2.07 -1.87
C LYS A 373 -13.40 -3.14 -2.90
N ARG A 374 -12.73 -4.20 -2.42
CA ARG A 374 -12.38 -5.40 -3.19
C ARG A 374 -13.04 -6.63 -2.55
N SER A 375 -13.69 -7.44 -3.38
CA SER A 375 -14.10 -8.81 -3.04
C SER A 375 -13.32 -9.76 -3.92
N PHE A 376 -13.02 -10.94 -3.40
CA PHE A 376 -12.09 -11.90 -3.98
C PHE A 376 -12.59 -13.32 -3.75
N SER A 377 -12.40 -14.19 -4.72
CA SER A 377 -12.69 -15.61 -4.58
C SER A 377 -11.77 -16.49 -5.42
N ARG A 378 -11.53 -17.72 -4.92
CA ARG A 378 -10.79 -18.79 -5.59
C ARG A 378 -11.72 -19.93 -5.93
N TRP A 379 -11.61 -20.42 -7.15
CA TRP A 379 -12.48 -21.46 -7.69
C TRP A 379 -11.67 -22.59 -8.29
N ILE A 380 -12.15 -23.81 -8.10
CA ILE A 380 -11.69 -24.98 -8.83
C ILE A 380 -12.86 -25.50 -9.64
N PHE A 381 -12.68 -25.58 -10.95
CA PHE A 381 -13.67 -26.15 -11.87
C PHE A 381 -13.19 -27.53 -12.31
N LEU A 382 -13.97 -28.56 -11.97
CA LEU A 382 -13.69 -29.93 -12.39
C LEU A 382 -14.32 -30.20 -13.76
N LYS A 383 -13.74 -31.15 -14.50
CA LYS A 383 -14.18 -31.54 -15.84
C LYS A 383 -15.61 -32.08 -15.89
N ASP A 384 -16.12 -32.63 -14.78
CA ASP A 384 -17.49 -33.11 -14.66
C ASP A 384 -18.51 -31.99 -14.41
N GLY A 385 -18.08 -30.71 -14.43
CA GLY A 385 -18.92 -29.55 -14.19
C GLY A 385 -19.04 -29.16 -12.72
N THR A 386 -18.40 -29.90 -11.80
CA THR A 386 -18.40 -29.53 -10.37
C THR A 386 -17.69 -28.19 -10.18
N LEU A 387 -18.38 -27.25 -9.54
CA LEU A 387 -17.86 -25.94 -9.16
C LEU A 387 -17.53 -25.92 -7.68
N ILE A 388 -16.27 -25.63 -7.34
CA ILE A 388 -15.82 -25.60 -5.95
C ILE A 388 -15.35 -24.18 -5.63
N LEU A 389 -16.00 -23.55 -4.66
CA LEU A 389 -15.54 -22.32 -4.03
C LEU A 389 -14.50 -22.67 -2.96
N TRP A 390 -13.24 -22.47 -3.30
CA TRP A 390 -12.12 -22.76 -2.42
C TRP A 390 -11.95 -21.67 -1.36
N GLN A 391 -11.92 -20.40 -1.77
CA GLN A 391 -11.72 -19.26 -0.86
C GLN A 391 -12.66 -18.11 -1.19
N LEU A 392 -13.14 -17.40 -0.17
CA LEU A 392 -13.94 -16.19 -0.31
C LEU A 392 -13.46 -15.09 0.65
N ARG A 393 -13.30 -13.87 0.14
CA ARG A 393 -13.10 -12.65 0.94
C ARG A 393 -13.97 -11.52 0.39
N GLY A 394 -14.65 -10.81 1.27
CA GLY A 394 -15.65 -9.79 0.93
C GLY A 394 -17.07 -10.35 0.89
N ASN A 395 -18.06 -9.48 0.63
CA ASN A 395 -19.46 -9.74 0.90
C ASN A 395 -20.42 -9.44 -0.26
N TYR A 396 -19.90 -9.23 -1.48
CA TYR A 396 -20.75 -8.83 -2.61
C TYR A 396 -20.44 -9.57 -3.93
N LEU A 397 -19.55 -10.55 -3.90
CA LEU A 397 -19.16 -11.32 -5.08
C LEU A 397 -20.31 -12.24 -5.53
N MET A 398 -20.74 -12.10 -6.78
CA MET A 398 -21.81 -12.89 -7.43
C MET A 398 -23.17 -12.92 -6.72
N ASN A 399 -23.39 -11.97 -5.80
CA ASN A 399 -24.47 -11.97 -4.82
C ASN A 399 -24.74 -13.37 -4.23
N LEU A 400 -23.67 -14.10 -3.88
CA LEU A 400 -23.80 -15.40 -3.22
C LEU A 400 -24.67 -15.26 -1.95
N PRO A 401 -25.47 -16.28 -1.59
CA PRO A 401 -26.29 -16.24 -0.39
C PRO A 401 -25.49 -15.89 0.87
N GLU A 402 -26.08 -15.17 1.82
CA GLU A 402 -25.40 -14.72 3.05
C GLU A 402 -24.71 -15.87 3.81
N SER A 403 -25.29 -17.06 3.79
CA SER A 403 -24.71 -18.29 4.38
C SER A 403 -23.34 -18.70 3.83
N PHE A 404 -22.92 -18.17 2.68
CA PHE A 404 -21.56 -18.33 2.14
C PHE A 404 -20.62 -17.22 2.62
N VAL A 405 -21.16 -16.02 2.82
CA VAL A 405 -20.42 -14.82 3.20
C VAL A 405 -20.06 -14.80 4.69
N GLU A 406 -20.84 -15.48 5.53
CA GLU A 406 -20.56 -15.68 6.96
C GLU A 406 -19.19 -16.34 7.21
N ASN A 407 -18.72 -17.18 6.28
CA ASN A 407 -17.42 -17.84 6.35
C ASN A 407 -16.40 -17.12 5.44
N GLN A 408 -15.73 -16.10 5.97
CA GLN A 408 -14.59 -15.47 5.29
C GLN A 408 -13.35 -16.37 5.41
N GLY A 409 -12.65 -16.64 4.30
CA GLY A 409 -11.47 -17.50 4.29
C GLY A 409 -11.59 -18.71 3.36
N TYR A 410 -10.91 -19.80 3.70
CA TYR A 410 -10.91 -21.06 2.95
C TYR A 410 -12.12 -21.90 3.36
N ILE A 411 -13.11 -22.02 2.47
CA ILE A 411 -14.41 -22.63 2.80
C ILE A 411 -14.65 -23.98 2.11
N CYS A 412 -13.97 -24.24 0.99
CA CYS A 412 -13.99 -25.52 0.28
C CYS A 412 -15.39 -26.09 -0.01
N LYS A 413 -16.33 -25.26 -0.50
CA LYS A 413 -17.73 -25.67 -0.74
C LYS A 413 -18.04 -25.91 -2.21
N GLU A 414 -18.77 -26.98 -2.51
CA GLU A 414 -19.38 -27.17 -3.82
C GLU A 414 -20.57 -26.23 -4.01
N ILE A 415 -20.69 -25.65 -5.20
CA ILE A 415 -21.73 -24.70 -5.55
C ILE A 415 -22.55 -25.24 -6.72
N GLU A 416 -23.87 -25.28 -6.55
CA GLU A 416 -24.78 -25.57 -7.65
C GLU A 416 -24.82 -24.36 -8.61
N PRO A 417 -24.67 -24.55 -9.93
CA PRO A 417 -24.66 -23.46 -10.92
C PRO A 417 -25.80 -22.44 -10.77
N LYS A 418 -27.02 -22.91 -10.45
CA LYS A 418 -28.22 -22.07 -10.25
C LYS A 418 -28.15 -21.10 -9.06
N LYS A 419 -27.18 -21.28 -8.15
CA LYS A 419 -26.97 -20.38 -7.00
C LYS A 419 -26.09 -19.18 -7.33
N ILE A 420 -25.48 -19.15 -8.52
CA ILE A 420 -24.70 -18.01 -9.01
C ILE A 420 -25.66 -17.06 -9.71
N THR A 421 -25.71 -15.82 -9.24
CA THR A 421 -26.57 -14.78 -9.82
C THR A 421 -25.75 -13.82 -10.67
N MET A 422 -26.31 -13.38 -11.79
CA MET A 422 -25.66 -12.42 -12.68
C MET A 422 -25.49 -11.05 -12.00
N PRO A 423 -24.51 -10.23 -12.43
CA PRO A 423 -24.28 -8.92 -11.83
C PRO A 423 -25.54 -8.05 -11.92
N ASN A 424 -25.89 -7.35 -10.85
CA ASN A 424 -26.91 -6.32 -10.89
C ASN A 424 -26.35 -5.10 -11.64
N ILE A 425 -26.86 -4.82 -12.84
CA ILE A 425 -26.43 -3.71 -13.73
C ILE A 425 -26.83 -2.32 -13.14
N GLY A 426 -27.35 -2.27 -11.90
CA GLY A 426 -28.02 -1.10 -11.33
C GLY A 426 -27.23 -0.28 -10.30
N TYR A 427 -25.99 -0.63 -9.96
CA TYR A 427 -25.21 0.21 -9.05
C TYR A 427 -24.50 1.32 -9.83
N LYS A 428 -25.23 2.42 -10.06
CA LYS A 428 -24.66 3.72 -10.45
C LYS A 428 -24.00 4.41 -9.26
#